data_AF-A0A6P0I850-F1
#
_entry.id   AF-A0A6P0I850-F1
#
_cell.length_a   1.000
_cell.length_b   1.000
_cell.length_c   1.000
_cell.angle_alpha   90.00
_cell.angle_beta   90.00
_cell.angle_gamma   90.00
#
_symmetry.space_group_name_H-M   'P 1'
#
loop_
_entity.id
_entity.type
_entity.pdbx_description
1 polymer ?
#
loop_
_entity_poly.entity_id
_entity_poly.type
_entity_poly.pdbx_seq_one_letter_code
_entity_poly.pdbx_strand_id
1 'polypeptide(L)'
;MMIIFSSRAAFKGIDIEPKMPELISASTLQPERSESILNLPVKIPLTNIQKALNLNISKKFSGTEADPTDLLSNDQLTYEINRKDFSIGTQNNRITFSVPISGTARIKGKVNLGFTKIPVSARTNIAGTIFGDLSLGIDNEWNIQPNLNVSTNLTKADVPIKNVGTISIRSILKKQVDKAINKEKPKLIAELVEKLNLKTEVTKQWNNLHLSERVNQDPSIWIKTEPQSVSFKEFDLSDGENVQSGIAIKMFVDTCICKEAPVVNFKPLPNLIRQDRFHRNPTGRRRSLLLQAHPSFGSFKSKLIGEA
;
A
#
# COMPACT_ATOMS: atom_id res chain seq x y z
N MET A 1 73.38 -78.97 -49.52
CA MET A 1 73.07 -77.67 -50.16
C MET A 1 71.86 -77.11 -49.44
N MET A 2 72.10 -76.14 -48.56
CA MET A 2 71.17 -75.66 -47.53
C MET A 2 70.73 -74.26 -47.95
N ILE A 3 69.44 -74.07 -48.24
CA ILE A 3 68.87 -72.77 -48.62
C ILE A 3 68.13 -72.24 -47.39
N ILE A 4 68.69 -71.17 -46.80
CA ILE A 4 68.12 -70.39 -45.71
C ILE A 4 67.31 -69.26 -46.35
N PHE A 5 66.01 -69.17 -46.08
CA PHE A 5 65.21 -67.99 -46.37
C PHE A 5 65.17 -67.08 -45.13
N SER A 6 65.73 -65.89 -45.29
CA SER A 6 65.65 -64.78 -44.33
C SER A 6 64.59 -63.80 -44.83
N SER A 7 63.56 -63.54 -44.03
CA SER A 7 62.63 -62.44 -44.27
C SER A 7 62.57 -61.54 -43.04
N ARG A 8 63.26 -60.40 -43.13
CA ARG A 8 63.05 -59.23 -42.26
C ARG A 8 61.79 -58.51 -42.71
N ALA A 9 60.73 -58.53 -41.90
CA ALA A 9 59.60 -57.62 -42.09
C ALA A 9 59.92 -56.29 -41.39
N ALA A 10 60.04 -55.22 -42.18
CA ALA A 10 60.15 -53.86 -41.70
C ALA A 10 58.75 -53.36 -41.30
N PHE A 11 58.57 -52.98 -40.03
CA PHE A 11 57.40 -52.23 -39.60
C PHE A 11 57.47 -50.82 -40.21
N LYS A 12 56.58 -50.51 -41.14
CA LYS A 12 56.28 -49.14 -41.53
C LYS A 12 55.41 -48.54 -40.42
N GLY A 13 55.95 -47.53 -39.71
CA GLY A 13 55.15 -46.70 -38.82
C GLY A 13 54.02 -46.05 -39.61
N ILE A 14 52.78 -46.30 -39.18
CA ILE A 14 51.64 -45.54 -39.65
C ILE A 14 51.69 -44.23 -38.87
N ASP A 15 52.04 -43.16 -39.58
CA ASP A 15 51.96 -41.79 -39.07
C ASP A 15 50.47 -41.43 -38.98
N ILE A 16 49.86 -41.70 -37.83
CA ILE A 16 48.50 -41.27 -37.54
C ILE A 16 48.62 -39.83 -37.06
N GLU A 17 48.63 -38.89 -38.00
CA GLU A 17 48.41 -37.48 -37.68
C GLU A 17 47.01 -37.40 -37.02
N PRO A 18 46.91 -37.10 -35.71
CA PRO A 18 45.61 -37.02 -35.08
C PRO A 18 44.88 -35.85 -35.71
N LYS A 19 43.88 -36.15 -36.54
CA LYS A 19 42.95 -35.14 -37.07
C LYS A 19 42.32 -34.47 -35.84
N MET A 20 42.80 -33.27 -35.52
CA MET A 20 42.25 -32.45 -34.46
C MET A 20 40.74 -32.44 -34.66
N PRO A 21 39.94 -32.80 -33.63
CA PRO A 21 38.50 -32.66 -33.74
C PRO A 21 38.25 -31.23 -34.22
N GLU A 22 37.54 -31.07 -35.35
CA GLU A 22 37.01 -29.77 -35.70
C GLU A 22 36.27 -29.30 -34.46
N LEU A 23 36.83 -28.29 -33.79
CA LEU A 23 36.16 -27.61 -32.69
C LEU A 23 34.85 -27.16 -33.31
N ILE A 24 33.77 -27.88 -32.97
CA ILE A 24 32.42 -27.49 -33.32
C ILE A 24 32.34 -26.05 -32.87
N SER A 25 32.30 -25.15 -33.86
CA SER A 25 32.31 -23.71 -33.68
C SER A 25 31.45 -23.41 -32.46
N ALA A 26 32.07 -22.86 -31.41
CA ALA A 26 31.43 -22.65 -30.13
C ALA A 26 30.08 -22.00 -30.40
N SER A 27 29.03 -22.81 -30.32
CA SER A 27 27.66 -22.36 -30.54
C SER A 27 27.52 -21.14 -29.66
N THR A 28 27.31 -19.96 -30.27
CA THR A 28 26.98 -18.77 -29.51
C THR A 28 25.73 -19.14 -28.73
N LEU A 29 25.89 -19.46 -27.44
CA LEU A 29 24.78 -19.81 -26.57
C LEU A 29 23.85 -18.60 -26.62
N GLN A 30 22.75 -18.74 -27.37
CA GLN A 30 21.77 -17.67 -27.47
C GLN A 30 21.28 -17.39 -26.05
N PRO A 31 21.17 -16.11 -25.65
CA PRO A 31 20.64 -15.77 -24.34
C PRO A 31 19.30 -16.46 -24.13
N GLU A 32 19.18 -17.25 -23.07
CA GLU A 32 17.90 -17.87 -22.73
C GLU A 32 17.01 -16.79 -22.12
N ARG A 33 16.04 -16.32 -22.91
CA ARG A 33 15.02 -15.36 -22.46
C ARG A 33 13.84 -16.11 -21.87
N SER A 34 13.60 -15.90 -20.58
CA SER A 34 12.45 -16.43 -19.87
C SER A 34 11.53 -15.33 -19.37
N GLU A 35 10.23 -15.58 -19.39
CA GLU A 35 9.25 -14.71 -18.75
C GLU A 35 9.10 -15.07 -17.27
N SER A 36 9.10 -14.07 -16.40
CA SER A 36 8.94 -14.22 -14.95
C SER A 36 7.93 -13.23 -14.40
N ILE A 37 7.28 -13.61 -13.29
CA ILE A 37 6.34 -12.76 -12.56
C ILE A 37 6.80 -12.67 -11.12
N LEU A 38 7.11 -11.46 -10.66
CA LEU A 38 7.38 -11.15 -9.26
C LEU A 38 6.10 -10.69 -8.58
N ASN A 39 5.66 -11.40 -7.55
CA ASN A 39 4.50 -11.03 -6.75
C ASN A 39 4.95 -10.50 -5.39
N LEU A 40 4.52 -9.29 -5.05
CA LEU A 40 4.81 -8.62 -3.78
C LEU A 40 3.49 -8.43 -3.02
N PRO A 41 3.13 -9.34 -2.09
CA PRO A 41 1.95 -9.18 -1.28
C PRO A 41 2.15 -8.05 -0.26
N VAL A 42 1.11 -7.25 -0.05
CA VAL A 42 1.09 -6.19 0.96
C VAL A 42 0.00 -6.53 1.97
N LYS A 43 0.35 -6.49 3.26
CA LYS A 43 -0.58 -6.75 4.36
C LYS A 43 -0.37 -5.72 5.47
N ILE A 44 -1.39 -4.90 5.72
CA ILE A 44 -1.35 -3.84 6.73
C ILE A 44 -2.38 -4.16 7.81
N PRO A 45 -1.96 -4.47 9.05
CA PRO A 45 -2.90 -4.70 10.15
C PRO A 45 -3.74 -3.46 10.47
N LEU A 46 -5.04 -3.64 10.69
CA LEU A 46 -5.94 -2.55 11.08
C LEU A 46 -5.56 -1.94 12.44
N THR A 47 -4.90 -2.71 13.30
CA THR A 47 -4.36 -2.24 14.58
C THR A 47 -3.32 -1.12 14.40
N ASN A 48 -2.51 -1.18 13.34
CA ASN A 48 -1.55 -0.12 13.00
C ASN A 48 -2.28 1.16 12.57
N ILE A 49 -3.36 1.03 11.80
CA ILE A 49 -4.21 2.15 11.39
C ILE A 49 -4.87 2.78 12.62
N GLN A 50 -5.42 1.96 13.52
CA GLN A 50 -6.04 2.42 14.76
C GLN A 50 -5.04 3.18 15.64
N LYS A 51 -3.81 2.66 15.77
CA LYS A 51 -2.75 3.33 16.51
C LYS A 51 -2.40 4.68 15.89
N ALA A 52 -2.23 4.73 14.56
CA ALA A 52 -1.92 5.96 13.84
C ALA A 52 -3.02 7.02 14.01
N LEU A 53 -4.30 6.67 13.86
CA LEU A 53 -5.41 7.61 14.06
C LEU A 53 -5.46 8.14 15.49
N ASN A 54 -5.26 7.26 16.48
CA ASN A 54 -5.30 7.66 17.88
C ASN A 54 -4.15 8.61 18.27
N LEU A 55 -2.99 8.49 17.62
CA LEU A 55 -1.83 9.37 17.84
C LEU A 55 -1.94 10.72 17.13
N ASN A 56 -2.48 10.76 15.91
CA ASN A 56 -2.43 11.96 15.06
C ASN A 56 -3.68 12.84 15.14
N ILE A 57 -4.80 12.33 15.66
CA ILE A 57 -6.04 13.11 15.83
C ILE A 57 -6.14 13.62 17.27
N SER A 58 -6.44 14.89 17.49
CA SER A 58 -6.62 15.43 18.84
C SER A 58 -7.71 14.66 19.62
N LYS A 59 -7.49 14.42 20.91
CA LYS A 59 -8.53 13.83 21.79
C LYS A 59 -9.59 14.85 22.22
N LYS A 60 -9.31 16.14 22.10
CA LYS A 60 -10.15 17.24 22.60
C LYS A 60 -10.44 18.26 21.50
N PHE A 61 -11.69 18.68 21.42
CA PHE A 61 -12.20 19.72 20.53
C PHE A 61 -13.04 20.69 21.36
N SER A 62 -12.77 21.98 21.23
CA SER A 62 -13.52 23.01 21.95
C SER A 62 -13.72 24.23 21.07
N GLY A 63 -14.81 24.95 21.29
CA GLY A 63 -15.14 26.14 20.51
C GLY A 63 -16.15 27.01 21.22
N THR A 64 -16.25 28.24 20.72
CA THR A 64 -17.33 29.17 21.06
C THR A 64 -17.88 29.74 19.76
N GLU A 65 -19.19 29.65 19.59
CA GLU A 65 -19.91 30.16 18.42
C GLU A 65 -20.89 31.24 18.89
N ALA A 66 -20.93 32.35 18.16
CA ALA A 66 -21.89 33.43 18.36
C ALA A 66 -23.09 33.22 17.42
N ASP A 67 -24.27 33.54 17.91
CA ASP A 67 -25.56 33.43 17.24
C ASP A 67 -25.81 32.06 16.53
N PRO A 68 -25.62 30.92 17.22
CA PRO A 68 -25.73 29.59 16.61
C PRO A 68 -27.17 29.12 16.33
N THR A 69 -28.20 29.83 16.78
CA THR A 69 -29.61 29.46 16.56
C THR A 69 -30.54 30.66 16.48
N ASP A 70 -31.53 30.60 15.58
CA ASP A 70 -32.58 31.63 15.46
C ASP A 70 -33.58 31.62 16.63
N LEU A 71 -33.54 30.59 17.47
CA LEU A 71 -34.42 30.42 18.64
C LEU A 71 -34.11 31.40 19.79
N LEU A 72 -32.89 31.92 19.86
CA LEU A 72 -32.43 32.80 20.93
C LEU A 72 -31.86 34.08 20.32
N SER A 73 -31.96 35.20 21.03
CA SER A 73 -31.30 36.45 20.63
C SER A 73 -29.98 36.64 21.37
N ASN A 74 -28.95 37.14 20.66
CA ASN A 74 -27.61 37.38 21.17
C ASN A 74 -27.05 36.15 21.87
N ASP A 75 -27.14 35.00 21.22
CA ASP A 75 -26.83 33.74 21.83
C ASP A 75 -25.39 33.30 21.56
N GLN A 76 -24.87 32.47 22.46
CA GLN A 76 -23.51 32.00 22.42
C GLN A 76 -23.49 30.55 22.89
N LEU A 77 -22.90 29.68 22.06
CA LEU A 77 -22.66 28.28 22.38
C LEU A 77 -21.16 28.06 22.62
N THR A 78 -20.81 27.70 23.85
CA THR A 78 -19.47 27.21 24.19
C THR A 78 -19.54 25.71 24.38
N TYR A 79 -18.64 24.96 23.76
CA TYR A 79 -18.62 23.50 23.86
C TYR A 79 -17.21 22.96 24.06
N GLU A 80 -17.15 21.81 24.71
CA GLU A 80 -15.97 20.98 24.84
C GLU A 80 -16.38 19.53 24.61
N ILE A 81 -15.74 18.88 23.65
CA ILE A 81 -16.00 17.50 23.22
C ILE A 81 -14.68 16.74 23.31
N ASN A 82 -14.72 15.63 24.03
CA ASN A 82 -13.64 14.68 24.17
C ASN A 82 -14.03 13.40 23.42
N ARG A 83 -13.13 12.94 22.54
CA ARG A 83 -13.28 11.63 21.89
C ARG A 83 -12.59 10.55 22.72
N LYS A 84 -13.15 9.34 22.69
CA LYS A 84 -12.45 8.13 23.09
C LYS A 84 -11.56 7.63 21.96
N ASP A 85 -10.97 6.47 22.16
CA ASP A 85 -10.14 5.84 21.15
C ASP A 85 -10.99 5.32 19.98
N PHE A 86 -10.40 5.34 18.78
CA PHE A 86 -11.02 4.78 17.59
C PHE A 86 -11.19 3.27 17.74
N SER A 87 -12.37 2.76 17.42
CA SER A 87 -12.60 1.36 17.12
C SER A 87 -12.63 1.20 15.60
N ILE A 88 -11.75 0.39 15.04
CA ILE A 88 -11.67 0.13 13.59
C ILE A 88 -12.16 -1.29 13.30
N GLY A 89 -12.86 -1.45 12.17
CA GLY A 89 -13.22 -2.75 11.62
C GLY A 89 -13.29 -2.70 10.10
N THR A 90 -13.90 -3.73 9.51
CA THR A 90 -14.21 -3.75 8.08
C THR A 90 -15.67 -4.08 7.86
N GLN A 91 -16.23 -3.50 6.80
CA GLN A 91 -17.58 -3.82 6.34
C GLN A 91 -17.66 -3.57 4.84
N ASN A 92 -18.20 -4.52 4.07
CA ASN A 92 -18.40 -4.37 2.62
C ASN A 92 -17.14 -3.90 1.88
N ASN A 93 -15.98 -4.49 2.20
CA ASN A 93 -14.67 -4.12 1.66
C ASN A 93 -14.27 -2.64 1.89
N ARG A 94 -14.71 -2.05 3.00
CA ARG A 94 -14.34 -0.72 3.46
C ARG A 94 -13.78 -0.80 4.87
N ILE A 95 -12.87 0.10 5.19
CA ILE A 95 -12.42 0.31 6.58
C ILE A 95 -13.52 1.09 7.26
N THR A 96 -14.10 0.56 8.33
CA THR A 96 -15.09 1.28 9.14
C THR A 96 -14.46 1.73 10.44
N PHE A 97 -14.93 2.85 10.97
CA PHE A 97 -14.52 3.31 12.28
C PHE A 97 -15.69 3.86 13.10
N SER A 98 -15.57 3.75 14.41
CA SER A 98 -16.49 4.29 15.39
C SER A 98 -15.71 4.92 16.54
N VAL A 99 -16.15 6.11 16.96
CA VAL A 99 -15.50 6.91 18.00
C VAL A 99 -16.57 7.43 18.95
N PRO A 100 -16.68 6.88 20.16
CA PRO A 100 -17.53 7.45 21.18
C PRO A 100 -17.03 8.85 21.56
N ILE A 101 -17.96 9.80 21.66
CA ILE A 101 -17.67 11.18 22.08
C ILE A 101 -18.49 11.55 23.31
N SER A 102 -17.91 12.38 24.16
CA SER A 102 -18.55 12.90 25.38
C SER A 102 -18.07 14.32 25.66
N GLY A 103 -18.85 15.11 26.38
CA GLY A 103 -18.45 16.49 26.62
C GLY A 103 -19.47 17.33 27.34
N THR A 104 -19.30 18.64 27.29
CA THR A 104 -20.26 19.59 27.82
C THR A 104 -20.48 20.73 26.86
N ALA A 105 -21.72 21.22 26.80
CA ALA A 105 -22.09 22.43 26.09
C ALA A 105 -22.74 23.41 27.06
N ARG A 106 -22.51 24.70 26.84
CA ARG A 106 -23.21 25.79 27.51
C ARG A 106 -23.78 26.71 26.44
N ILE A 107 -25.09 26.92 26.52
CA ILE A 107 -25.77 27.94 25.72
C ILE A 107 -26.12 29.13 26.62
N LYS A 108 -25.90 30.33 26.10
CA LYS A 108 -26.30 31.62 26.67
C LYS A 108 -27.13 32.35 25.64
N GLY A 109 -28.12 33.14 26.04
CA GLY A 109 -28.89 33.97 25.12
C GLY A 109 -30.12 34.56 25.79
N LYS A 110 -31.05 35.08 24.99
CA LYS A 110 -32.34 35.60 25.47
C LYS A 110 -33.48 34.92 24.71
N VAL A 111 -34.42 34.30 25.42
CA VAL A 111 -35.68 33.83 24.84
C VAL A 111 -36.66 35.00 24.80
N ASN A 112 -37.32 35.19 23.66
CA ASN A 112 -38.37 36.18 23.51
C ASN A 112 -39.74 35.52 23.77
N LEU A 113 -40.44 35.96 24.82
CA LEU A 113 -41.80 35.49 25.15
C LEU A 113 -42.85 36.58 24.87
N GLY A 114 -42.64 37.38 23.82
CA GLY A 114 -43.55 38.43 23.35
C GLY A 114 -43.53 39.69 24.23
N PHE A 115 -43.85 39.56 25.51
CA PHE A 115 -43.91 40.66 26.48
C PHE A 115 -42.63 40.83 27.31
N THR A 116 -41.74 39.82 27.36
CA THR A 116 -40.47 39.91 28.10
C THR A 116 -39.36 39.11 27.41
N LYS A 117 -38.10 39.56 27.60
CA LYS A 117 -36.89 38.83 27.20
C LYS A 117 -36.28 38.18 28.43
N ILE A 118 -36.28 36.85 28.49
CA ILE A 118 -35.74 36.11 29.63
C ILE A 118 -34.31 35.67 29.30
N PRO A 119 -33.30 36.04 30.12
CA PRO A 119 -31.94 35.54 29.93
C PRO A 119 -31.92 34.04 30.20
N VAL A 120 -31.41 33.28 29.24
CA VAL A 120 -31.19 31.85 29.37
C VAL A 120 -29.71 31.59 29.48
N SER A 121 -29.33 30.83 30.50
CA SER A 121 -28.03 30.20 30.52
C SER A 121 -28.13 28.81 31.10
N ALA A 122 -27.76 27.83 30.29
CA ALA A 122 -27.92 26.44 30.67
C ALA A 122 -26.78 25.60 30.12
N ARG A 123 -26.44 24.56 30.89
CA ARG A 123 -25.38 23.60 30.57
C ARG A 123 -26.01 22.24 30.33
N THR A 124 -25.46 21.49 29.39
CA THR A 124 -25.84 20.10 29.15
C THR A 124 -24.62 19.24 28.89
N ASN A 125 -24.78 17.94 29.11
CA ASN A 125 -23.79 16.94 28.76
C ASN A 125 -24.01 16.51 27.31
N ILE A 126 -22.90 16.32 26.61
CA ILE A 126 -22.87 15.79 25.25
C ILE A 126 -22.52 14.32 25.35
N ALA A 127 -23.27 13.47 24.65
CA ALA A 127 -22.88 12.09 24.39
C ALA A 127 -23.27 11.73 22.96
N GLY A 128 -22.43 10.92 22.31
CA GLY A 128 -22.67 10.51 20.94
C GLY A 128 -21.59 9.59 20.39
N THR A 129 -21.66 9.35 19.09
CA THR A 129 -20.71 8.53 18.36
C THR A 129 -20.47 9.15 16.99
N ILE A 130 -19.19 9.31 16.63
CA ILE A 130 -18.76 9.60 15.26
C ILE A 130 -18.50 8.26 14.59
N PHE A 131 -19.02 8.05 13.40
CA PHE A 131 -18.82 6.84 12.63
C PHE A 131 -18.55 7.18 11.17
N GLY A 132 -17.84 6.31 10.48
CA GLY A 132 -17.50 6.54 9.09
C GLY A 132 -16.89 5.32 8.42
N ASP A 133 -16.69 5.48 7.12
CA ASP A 133 -16.04 4.49 6.27
C ASP A 133 -14.99 5.14 5.38
N LEU A 134 -13.94 4.38 5.08
CA LEU A 134 -12.87 4.73 4.17
C LEU A 134 -12.73 3.63 3.12
N SER A 135 -12.86 4.01 1.85
CA SER A 135 -12.44 3.18 0.72
C SER A 135 -11.15 3.72 0.13
N LEU A 136 -10.21 2.83 -0.18
CA LEU A 136 -8.95 3.16 -0.83
C LEU A 136 -9.02 2.74 -2.30
N GLY A 137 -8.54 3.60 -3.19
CA GLY A 137 -8.34 3.30 -4.60
C GLY A 137 -6.97 3.76 -5.07
N ILE A 138 -6.56 3.27 -6.23
CA ILE A 138 -5.39 3.78 -6.95
C ILE A 138 -5.81 4.03 -8.40
N ASP A 139 -5.47 5.18 -8.95
CA ASP A 139 -5.70 5.46 -10.36
C ASP A 139 -4.57 4.91 -11.26
N ASN A 140 -4.71 5.15 -12.56
CA ASN A 140 -3.78 4.62 -13.55
C ASN A 140 -2.42 5.33 -13.49
N GLU A 141 -2.36 6.50 -12.85
CA GLU A 141 -1.18 7.35 -12.71
C GLU A 141 -0.43 7.13 -11.37
N TRP A 142 -0.85 6.11 -10.61
CA TRP A 142 -0.31 5.70 -9.30
C TRP A 142 -0.66 6.62 -8.13
N ASN A 143 -1.69 7.46 -8.26
CA ASN A 143 -2.17 8.28 -7.16
C ASN A 143 -3.19 7.50 -6.32
N ILE A 144 -3.05 7.63 -5.00
CA ILE A 144 -3.97 7.05 -4.04
C ILE A 144 -5.21 7.94 -3.97
N GLN A 145 -6.38 7.32 -4.09
CA GLN A 145 -7.68 7.98 -4.06
C GLN A 145 -8.47 7.52 -2.82
N PRO A 146 -8.21 8.11 -1.65
CA PRO A 146 -8.99 7.81 -0.46
C PRO A 146 -10.35 8.51 -0.54
N ASN A 147 -11.42 7.76 -0.29
CA ASN A 147 -12.75 8.33 -0.11
C ASN A 147 -13.23 8.06 1.31
N LEU A 148 -13.25 9.13 2.11
CA LEU A 148 -13.62 9.11 3.53
C LEU A 148 -15.02 9.68 3.72
N ASN A 149 -15.94 8.89 4.23
CA ASN A 149 -17.27 9.33 4.66
C ASN A 149 -17.32 9.36 6.19
N VAL A 150 -17.85 10.45 6.75
CA VAL A 150 -17.93 10.62 8.21
C VAL A 150 -19.29 11.19 8.55
N SER A 151 -19.85 10.69 9.65
CA SER A 151 -21.11 11.15 10.18
C SER A 151 -21.12 11.06 11.70
N THR A 152 -22.07 11.76 12.30
CA THR A 152 -22.14 11.96 13.76
C THR A 152 -23.56 11.72 14.21
N ASN A 153 -23.73 10.90 15.25
CA ASN A 153 -24.99 10.72 15.96
C ASN A 153 -24.83 11.19 17.41
N LEU A 154 -25.63 12.18 17.82
CA LEU A 154 -25.65 12.68 19.20
C LEU A 154 -26.84 12.11 19.97
N THR A 155 -26.56 11.36 21.02
CA THR A 155 -27.56 10.68 21.86
C THR A 155 -27.98 11.50 23.07
N LYS A 156 -27.18 12.48 23.49
CA LYS A 156 -27.53 13.49 24.50
C LYS A 156 -27.02 14.87 24.09
N ALA A 157 -27.91 15.86 24.12
CA ALA A 157 -27.59 17.28 24.22
C ALA A 157 -28.88 18.09 24.43
N ASP A 158 -29.61 17.76 25.49
CA ASP A 158 -30.89 18.39 25.79
C ASP A 158 -30.72 19.34 26.98
N VAL A 159 -31.27 20.54 26.84
CA VAL A 159 -31.04 21.67 27.74
C VAL A 159 -32.35 22.00 28.45
N PRO A 160 -32.44 21.81 29.77
CA PRO A 160 -33.60 22.24 30.53
C PRO A 160 -33.56 23.76 30.72
N ILE A 161 -34.63 24.44 30.34
CA ILE A 161 -34.83 25.88 30.54
C ILE A 161 -35.98 26.06 31.52
N LYS A 162 -35.70 26.74 32.63
CA LYS A 162 -36.68 27.05 33.67
C LYS A 162 -37.89 27.76 33.05
N ASN A 163 -39.09 27.25 33.33
CA ASN A 163 -40.38 27.75 32.85
C ASN A 163 -40.65 27.66 31.33
N VAL A 164 -39.71 27.16 30.53
CA VAL A 164 -39.87 27.03 29.06
C VAL A 164 -39.89 25.55 28.63
N GLY A 165 -39.26 24.66 29.39
CA GLY A 165 -39.17 23.22 29.09
C GLY A 165 -37.78 22.82 28.59
N THR A 166 -37.69 21.71 27.87
CA THR A 166 -36.40 21.16 27.40
C THR A 166 -36.20 21.44 25.92
N ILE A 167 -35.08 22.06 25.56
CA ILE A 167 -34.69 22.32 24.17
C ILE A 167 -33.53 21.40 23.78
N SER A 168 -33.65 20.73 22.64
CA SER A 168 -32.54 19.94 22.10
C SER A 168 -31.59 20.83 21.30
N ILE A 169 -30.30 20.85 21.67
CA ILE A 169 -29.26 21.56 20.92
C ILE A 169 -28.42 20.61 20.05
N ARG A 170 -28.89 19.38 19.84
CA ARG A 170 -28.19 18.33 19.08
C ARG A 170 -27.91 18.75 17.65
N SER A 171 -28.87 19.36 16.96
CA SER A 171 -28.70 19.80 15.56
C SER A 171 -27.62 20.86 15.42
N ILE A 172 -27.57 21.81 16.35
CA ILE A 172 -26.57 22.88 16.41
C ILE A 172 -25.17 22.28 16.67
N LEU A 173 -25.04 21.43 17.68
CA LEU A 173 -23.78 20.77 17.99
C LEU A 173 -23.32 19.85 16.86
N LYS A 174 -24.24 19.14 16.21
CA LYS A 174 -23.93 18.31 15.05
C LYS A 174 -23.31 19.16 13.93
N LYS A 175 -23.88 20.32 13.59
CA LYS A 175 -23.29 21.24 12.61
C LYS A 175 -21.85 21.65 12.98
N GLN A 176 -21.59 21.91 14.26
CA GLN A 176 -20.27 22.30 14.75
C GLN A 176 -19.25 21.14 14.68
N VAL A 177 -19.67 19.93 15.06
CA VAL A 177 -18.84 18.73 14.93
C VAL A 177 -18.56 18.44 13.45
N ASP A 178 -19.58 18.50 12.59
CA ASP A 178 -19.43 18.26 11.16
C ASP A 178 -18.50 19.32 10.52
N LYS A 179 -18.57 20.59 10.94
CA LYS A 179 -17.64 21.67 10.53
C LYS A 179 -16.21 21.36 10.94
N ALA A 180 -15.99 20.90 12.17
CA ALA A 180 -14.65 20.51 12.65
C ALA A 180 -14.11 19.30 11.86
N ILE A 181 -14.94 18.29 11.60
CA ILE A 181 -14.57 17.12 10.79
C ILE A 181 -14.19 17.53 9.37
N ASN A 182 -15.03 18.35 8.72
CA ASN A 182 -14.79 18.80 7.34
C ASN A 182 -13.54 19.68 7.23
N LYS A 183 -13.15 20.37 8.30
CA LYS A 183 -11.89 21.12 8.37
C LYS A 183 -10.66 20.20 8.45
N GLU A 184 -10.72 19.13 9.25
CA GLU A 184 -9.58 18.21 9.45
C GLU A 184 -9.45 17.17 8.34
N LYS A 185 -10.55 16.80 7.68
CA LYS A 185 -10.60 15.74 6.65
C LYS A 185 -9.57 15.94 5.51
N PRO A 186 -9.43 17.12 4.87
CA PRO A 186 -8.45 17.32 3.80
C PRO A 186 -7.00 17.14 4.29
N LYS A 187 -6.69 17.57 5.52
CA LYS A 187 -5.36 17.42 6.10
C LYS A 187 -5.01 15.95 6.33
N LEU A 188 -5.96 15.17 6.87
CA LEU A 188 -5.78 13.72 7.07
C LEU A 188 -5.60 12.98 5.73
N ILE A 189 -6.36 13.37 4.71
CA ILE A 189 -6.22 12.80 3.35
C ILE A 189 -4.85 13.14 2.77
N ALA A 190 -4.42 14.40 2.84
CA ALA A 190 -3.12 14.83 2.32
C ALA A 190 -1.98 14.10 3.03
N GLU A 191 -2.01 14.02 4.35
CA GLU A 191 -1.00 13.32 5.15
C GLU A 191 -0.95 11.82 4.84
N LEU A 192 -2.11 11.19 4.60
CA LEU A 192 -2.18 9.79 4.18
C LEU A 192 -1.52 9.57 2.81
N VAL A 193 -1.84 10.43 1.83
CA VAL A 193 -1.27 10.34 0.47
C VAL A 193 0.24 10.59 0.51
N GLU A 194 0.69 11.60 1.26
CA GLU A 194 2.10 11.95 1.41
C GLU A 194 2.90 10.82 2.07
N LYS A 195 2.43 10.25 3.17
CA LYS A 195 3.15 9.19 3.89
C LYS A 195 3.24 7.89 3.11
N LEU A 196 2.23 7.58 2.29
CA LEU A 196 2.24 6.35 1.49
C LEU A 196 3.15 6.47 0.27
N ASN A 197 3.27 7.67 -0.32
CA ASN A 197 4.15 8.01 -1.46
C ASN A 197 4.32 6.88 -2.50
N LEU A 198 3.22 6.21 -2.85
CA LEU A 198 3.26 4.92 -3.52
C LEU A 198 3.99 4.96 -4.86
N LYS A 199 3.76 6.02 -5.65
CA LYS A 199 4.40 6.21 -6.94
C LYS A 199 5.92 6.23 -6.84
N THR A 200 6.46 6.90 -5.82
CA THR A 200 7.91 6.97 -5.61
C THR A 200 8.48 5.60 -5.25
N GLU A 201 7.86 4.89 -4.31
CA GLU A 201 8.33 3.56 -3.91
C GLU A 201 8.23 2.55 -5.07
N VAL A 202 7.13 2.55 -5.82
CA VAL A 202 6.97 1.68 -6.98
C VAL A 202 7.96 2.05 -8.08
N THR A 203 8.20 3.34 -8.33
CA THR A 203 9.21 3.79 -9.30
C THR A 203 10.60 3.32 -8.90
N LYS A 204 10.96 3.45 -7.61
CA LYS A 204 12.24 2.97 -7.09
C LYS A 204 12.41 1.47 -7.32
N GLN A 205 11.40 0.67 -6.98
CA GLN A 205 11.45 -0.79 -7.21
C GLN A 205 11.48 -1.14 -8.70
N TRP A 206 10.69 -0.45 -9.53
CA TRP A 206 10.69 -0.62 -10.99
C TRP A 206 12.07 -0.34 -11.60
N ASN A 207 12.75 0.70 -11.13
CA ASN A 207 14.08 1.06 -11.58
C ASN A 207 15.11 0.00 -11.15
N ASN A 208 15.00 -0.51 -9.92
CA ASN A 208 15.88 -1.56 -9.41
C ASN A 208 15.75 -2.90 -10.16
N LEU A 209 14.60 -3.15 -10.80
CA LEU A 209 14.38 -4.33 -11.63
C LEU A 209 14.98 -4.21 -13.04
N HIS A 210 15.54 -3.07 -13.42
CA HIS A 210 16.36 -2.94 -14.61
C HIS A 210 17.81 -3.28 -14.25
N LEU A 211 18.08 -4.58 -14.08
CA LEU A 211 19.35 -5.06 -13.57
C LEU A 211 20.15 -5.80 -14.64
N SER A 212 21.48 -5.67 -14.59
CA SER A 212 22.45 -6.53 -15.26
C SER A 212 23.55 -6.83 -14.25
N GLU A 213 23.61 -8.06 -13.77
CA GLU A 213 24.50 -8.48 -12.70
C GLU A 213 25.25 -9.75 -13.06
N ARG A 214 26.55 -9.76 -12.75
CA ARG A 214 27.39 -10.94 -12.93
C ARG A 214 27.16 -11.88 -11.76
N VAL A 215 26.61 -13.07 -12.04
CA VAL A 215 26.33 -14.09 -11.03
C VAL A 215 27.43 -15.13 -10.91
N ASN A 216 28.33 -15.22 -11.89
CA ASN A 216 29.53 -16.06 -11.81
C ASN A 216 30.72 -15.44 -12.55
N GLN A 217 31.93 -15.68 -12.03
CA GLN A 217 33.15 -15.16 -12.64
C GLN A 217 33.72 -16.10 -13.72
N ASP A 218 33.80 -17.39 -13.44
CA ASP A 218 34.33 -18.38 -14.36
C ASP A 218 33.46 -19.67 -14.37
N PRO A 219 32.71 -19.95 -15.45
CA PRO A 219 32.55 -19.09 -16.63
C PRO A 219 31.81 -17.78 -16.28
N SER A 220 32.04 -16.72 -17.06
CA SER A 220 31.41 -15.42 -16.83
C SER A 220 29.92 -15.46 -17.16
N ILE A 221 29.07 -15.63 -16.14
CA ILE A 221 27.61 -15.72 -16.27
C ILE A 221 26.99 -14.41 -15.79
N TRP A 222 26.10 -13.88 -16.62
CA TRP A 222 25.34 -12.67 -16.34
C TRP A 222 23.85 -12.97 -16.34
N ILE A 223 23.13 -12.30 -15.43
CA ILE A 223 21.67 -12.23 -15.43
C ILE A 223 21.28 -10.79 -15.75
N LYS A 224 20.35 -10.64 -16.68
CA LYS A 224 19.71 -9.37 -17.01
C LYS A 224 18.21 -9.48 -16.79
N THR A 225 17.62 -8.43 -16.25
CA THR A 225 16.17 -8.32 -16.03
C THR A 225 15.62 -7.08 -16.72
N GLU A 226 14.48 -7.24 -17.39
CA GLU A 226 13.77 -6.18 -18.08
C GLU A 226 12.28 -6.23 -17.70
N PRO A 227 11.80 -5.37 -16.78
CA PRO A 227 10.39 -5.33 -16.44
C PRO A 227 9.57 -4.83 -17.63
N GLN A 228 8.40 -5.44 -17.83
CA GLN A 228 7.53 -5.22 -18.99
C GLN A 228 6.20 -4.58 -18.60
N SER A 229 5.61 -5.03 -17.49
CA SER A 229 4.35 -4.49 -16.99
C SER A 229 4.26 -4.63 -15.49
N VAL A 230 3.48 -3.76 -14.86
CA VAL A 230 3.12 -3.85 -13.45
C VAL A 230 1.61 -3.83 -13.31
N SER A 231 1.12 -4.64 -12.39
CA SER A 231 -0.30 -4.79 -12.08
C SER A 231 -0.52 -4.71 -10.58
N PHE A 232 -1.70 -4.26 -10.19
CA PHE A 232 -2.10 -4.11 -8.80
C PHE A 232 -3.35 -4.95 -8.55
N LYS A 233 -3.31 -5.70 -7.45
CA LYS A 233 -4.51 -6.33 -6.90
C LYS A 233 -5.22 -5.30 -6.03
N GLU A 234 -6.49 -5.08 -6.29
CA GLU A 234 -7.34 -4.19 -5.50
C GLU A 234 -7.26 -4.51 -4.00
N PHE A 235 -7.52 -3.49 -3.17
CA PHE A 235 -7.53 -3.65 -1.74
C PHE A 235 -8.62 -4.64 -1.32
N ASP A 236 -8.23 -5.59 -0.48
CA ASP A 236 -9.03 -6.70 0.00
C ASP A 236 -9.03 -6.66 1.53
N LEU A 237 -10.22 -6.50 2.10
CA LEU A 237 -10.46 -6.38 3.54
C LEU A 237 -11.37 -7.51 4.06
N SER A 238 -11.45 -8.60 3.29
CA SER A 238 -12.32 -9.74 3.58
C SER A 238 -11.94 -10.52 4.83
N ASP A 239 -10.68 -10.42 5.29
CA ASP A 239 -10.20 -11.11 6.50
C ASP A 239 -10.61 -10.43 7.82
N GLY A 240 -11.18 -9.22 7.77
CA GLY A 240 -11.64 -8.49 8.95
C GLY A 240 -10.54 -7.82 9.78
N GLU A 241 -9.27 -8.07 9.48
CA GLU A 241 -8.13 -7.72 10.35
C GLU A 241 -7.05 -6.92 9.64
N ASN A 242 -6.96 -7.02 8.31
CA ASN A 242 -5.89 -6.43 7.53
C ASN A 242 -6.42 -5.79 6.25
N VAL A 243 -5.74 -4.74 5.82
CA VAL A 243 -5.82 -4.26 4.44
C VAL A 243 -4.82 -5.06 3.64
N GLN A 244 -5.32 -5.94 2.77
CA GLN A 244 -4.49 -6.77 1.89
C GLN A 244 -4.49 -6.22 0.48
N SER A 245 -3.37 -6.37 -0.20
CA SER A 245 -3.22 -6.04 -1.62
C SER A 245 -1.98 -6.75 -2.17
N GLY A 246 -1.60 -6.48 -3.40
CA GLY A 246 -0.33 -6.88 -3.94
C GLY A 246 0.01 -6.15 -5.22
N ILE A 247 1.29 -6.19 -5.55
CA ILE A 247 1.84 -5.74 -6.83
C ILE A 247 2.41 -6.95 -7.54
N ALA A 248 2.10 -7.12 -8.83
CA ALA A 248 2.77 -8.11 -9.67
C ALA A 248 3.47 -7.44 -10.84
N ILE A 249 4.74 -7.81 -11.04
CA ILE A 249 5.59 -7.27 -12.08
C ILE A 249 5.97 -8.42 -13.02
N LYS A 250 5.58 -8.27 -14.29
CA LYS A 250 5.99 -9.18 -15.37
C LYS A 250 7.31 -8.68 -15.94
N MET A 251 8.29 -9.56 -16.08
CA MET A 251 9.63 -9.21 -16.57
C MET A 251 10.21 -10.31 -17.44
N PHE A 252 11.10 -9.93 -18.35
CA PHE A 252 12.01 -10.88 -18.97
C PHE A 252 13.26 -11.03 -18.12
N VAL A 253 13.74 -12.26 -18.04
CA VAL A 253 15.01 -12.63 -17.43
C VAL A 253 15.84 -13.27 -18.52
N ASP A 254 16.95 -12.64 -18.86
CA ASP A 254 17.93 -13.15 -19.82
C ASP A 254 19.13 -13.67 -19.03
N THR A 255 19.54 -14.92 -19.28
CA THR A 255 20.80 -15.46 -18.76
C THR A 255 21.76 -15.68 -19.91
N CYS A 256 23.01 -15.22 -19.78
CA CYS A 256 24.03 -15.45 -20.79
C CYS A 256 25.40 -15.73 -20.21
N ILE A 257 26.18 -16.53 -20.94
CA ILE A 257 27.62 -16.69 -20.71
C ILE A 257 28.31 -15.67 -21.61
N CYS A 258 28.67 -14.53 -21.04
CA CYS A 258 29.13 -13.36 -21.76
C CYS A 258 30.39 -12.78 -21.10
N LYS A 259 31.34 -12.28 -21.90
CA LYS A 259 32.54 -11.61 -21.37
C LYS A 259 32.21 -10.27 -20.69
N GLU A 260 31.21 -9.57 -21.20
CA GLU A 260 30.79 -8.24 -20.76
C GLU A 260 29.35 -8.23 -20.25
N ALA A 261 29.02 -7.19 -19.48
CA ALA A 261 27.68 -6.97 -18.96
C ALA A 261 26.66 -6.76 -20.10
N PRO A 262 25.53 -7.50 -20.13
CA PRO A 262 24.43 -7.19 -21.02
C PRO A 262 23.93 -5.75 -20.82
N VAL A 263 23.70 -5.03 -21.91
CA VAL A 263 23.16 -3.66 -21.87
C VAL A 263 21.73 -3.67 -21.34
N VAL A 264 21.46 -2.82 -20.35
CA VAL A 264 20.12 -2.63 -19.77
C VAL A 264 19.41 -1.49 -20.47
N ASN A 265 18.22 -1.77 -21.02
CA ASN A 265 17.35 -0.75 -21.59
C ASN A 265 16.35 -0.30 -20.54
N PHE A 266 16.53 0.91 -20.03
CA PHE A 266 15.66 1.45 -19.00
C PHE A 266 14.31 1.90 -19.58
N LYS A 267 13.21 1.42 -19.00
CA LYS A 267 11.84 1.83 -19.35
C LYS A 267 11.22 2.60 -18.18
N PRO A 268 10.50 3.70 -18.44
CA PRO A 268 9.76 4.40 -17.39
C PRO A 268 8.68 3.48 -16.78
N LEU A 269 8.28 3.76 -15.54
CA LEU A 269 7.16 3.09 -14.89
C LEU A 269 5.90 3.24 -15.77
N PRO A 270 5.27 2.15 -16.24
CA PRO A 270 4.06 2.25 -17.04
C PRO A 270 2.86 2.63 -16.16
N ASN A 271 1.79 3.06 -16.82
CA ASN A 271 0.50 3.26 -16.15
C ASN A 271 0.00 1.95 -15.53
N LEU A 272 -0.68 2.07 -14.40
CA LEU A 272 -1.17 0.93 -13.66
C LEU A 272 -2.27 0.19 -14.44
N ILE A 273 -2.14 -1.14 -14.50
CA ILE A 273 -3.17 -2.05 -15.02
C ILE A 273 -3.82 -2.75 -13.82
N ARG A 274 -5.15 -2.70 -13.71
CA ARG A 274 -5.89 -3.43 -12.67
C ARG A 274 -6.08 -4.88 -13.07
N GLN A 275 -5.90 -5.79 -12.11
CA GLN A 275 -6.20 -7.21 -12.29
C GLN A 275 -7.08 -7.71 -11.14
N ASP A 276 -8.22 -8.31 -11.48
CA ASP A 276 -9.14 -8.88 -10.48
C ASP A 276 -8.55 -10.12 -9.79
N ARG A 277 -7.58 -10.79 -10.43
CA ARG A 277 -6.81 -11.92 -9.87
C ARG A 277 -5.42 -11.97 -10.47
N PHE A 278 -4.40 -12.20 -9.63
CA PHE A 278 -3.11 -12.63 -10.13
C PHE A 278 -3.26 -13.99 -10.80
N HIS A 279 -2.82 -14.11 -12.06
CA HIS A 279 -2.85 -15.38 -12.78
C HIS A 279 -2.09 -16.46 -12.00
N ARG A 280 -2.81 -17.51 -11.58
CA ARG A 280 -2.16 -18.79 -11.27
C ARG A 280 -1.74 -19.39 -12.61
N ASN A 281 -0.46 -19.69 -12.77
CA ASN A 281 0.09 -20.31 -13.96
C ASN A 281 -0.72 -21.57 -14.32
N PRO A 282 -1.37 -21.67 -15.51
CA PRO A 282 -2.24 -22.78 -15.87
C PRO A 282 -1.51 -23.98 -16.48
N THR A 283 -0.17 -23.99 -16.52
CA THR A 283 0.61 -25.12 -17.05
C THR A 283 1.35 -25.85 -15.93
N GLY A 284 0.94 -27.10 -15.72
CA GLY A 284 1.60 -28.05 -14.85
C GLY A 284 3.00 -28.39 -15.35
N ARG A 285 3.97 -27.53 -15.05
CA ARG A 285 5.36 -27.91 -14.76
C ARG A 285 5.83 -27.03 -13.61
N ARG A 286 5.83 -27.61 -12.41
CA ARG A 286 6.51 -27.01 -11.25
C ARG A 286 7.98 -26.82 -11.59
N ARG A 287 8.36 -25.62 -12.01
CA ARG A 287 9.65 -25.04 -11.65
C ARG A 287 9.37 -23.88 -10.71
N SER A 288 9.06 -24.23 -9.46
CA SER A 288 9.34 -23.32 -8.36
C SER A 288 10.86 -23.19 -8.34
N LEU A 289 11.39 -22.04 -8.74
CA LEU A 289 12.72 -21.64 -8.31
C LEU A 289 12.62 -21.35 -6.81
N LEU A 290 12.63 -22.43 -6.02
CA LEU A 290 13.25 -22.40 -4.72
C LEU A 290 14.70 -22.03 -5.01
N LEU A 291 15.07 -20.77 -4.79
CA LEU A 291 16.47 -20.41 -4.60
C LEU A 291 16.96 -21.23 -3.40
N GLN A 292 17.48 -22.42 -3.66
CA GLN A 292 18.31 -23.11 -2.68
C GLN A 292 19.58 -22.29 -2.57
N ALA A 293 19.80 -21.77 -1.37
CA ALA A 293 20.87 -20.85 -1.04
C ALA A 293 22.23 -21.51 -1.28
N HIS A 294 22.88 -21.17 -2.39
CA HIS A 294 24.33 -21.15 -2.44
C HIS A 294 24.81 -19.86 -1.71
N PRO A 295 25.92 -19.88 -0.95
CA PRO A 295 26.35 -18.74 -0.13
C PRO A 295 26.57 -17.43 -0.90
N SER A 296 26.69 -17.50 -2.23
CA SER A 296 26.83 -16.36 -3.14
C SER A 296 25.51 -15.69 -3.56
N PHE A 297 24.33 -16.25 -3.27
CA PHE A 297 23.01 -15.68 -3.62
C PHE A 297 22.37 -14.81 -2.52
N GLY A 298 22.98 -14.73 -1.33
CA GLY A 298 22.46 -13.93 -0.21
C GLY A 298 22.37 -12.43 -0.52
N SER A 299 23.24 -11.92 -1.40
CA SER A 299 23.28 -10.50 -1.77
C SER A 299 22.14 -10.07 -2.70
N PHE A 300 21.53 -11.00 -3.46
CA PHE A 300 20.47 -10.66 -4.43
C PHE A 300 19.12 -10.47 -3.73
N LYS A 301 18.88 -11.22 -2.63
CA LYS A 301 17.64 -11.17 -1.85
C LYS A 301 17.55 -9.91 -0.98
N SER A 302 18.66 -9.47 -0.38
CA SER A 302 18.72 -8.26 0.46
C SER A 302 18.60 -6.96 -0.34
N LYS A 303 18.88 -6.98 -1.65
CA LYS A 303 18.79 -5.81 -2.53
C LYS A 303 17.41 -5.62 -3.17
N LEU A 304 16.68 -6.71 -3.39
CA LEU A 304 15.32 -6.71 -3.95
C LEU A 304 14.22 -6.55 -2.89
N ILE A 305 14.44 -7.07 -1.69
CA ILE A 305 13.58 -6.85 -0.54
C ILE A 305 14.32 -5.81 0.28
N GLY A 306 14.09 -4.52 0.00
CA GLY A 306 14.58 -3.48 0.89
C GLY A 306 14.14 -3.84 2.30
N GLU A 307 15.09 -4.09 3.20
CA GLU A 307 14.79 -4.28 4.61
C GLU A 307 14.05 -3.03 5.08
N ALA A 308 12.79 -3.23 5.42
CA ALA A 308 11.91 -2.29 6.11
C ALA A 308 11.84 -2.68 7.59
#